data_AF-A0A1F8R5I9-F1
#
_entry.id   AF-A0A1F8R5I9-F1
#
_cell.length_a   1.000
_cell.length_b   1.000
_cell.length_c   1.000
_cell.angle_alpha   90.00
_cell.angle_beta   90.00
_cell.angle_gamma   90.00
#
_symmetry.space_group_name_H-M   'P 1'
#
loop_
_entity.id
_entity.type
_entity.pdbx_description
1 polymer ?
#
loop_
_entity_poly.entity_id
_entity_poly.type
_entity_poly.pdbx_seq_one_letter_code
_entity_poly.pdbx_strand_id
1 'polypeptide(L)'
;MPKNDNNEEKEYKQKEITWEKRGKGAFWIAALIVILDVGVIVLGVADIVSVALSVGGVGVITFIGVLMLCNYLSHDPALATTEMRKAVAASFTLVYLVFLGLVVFTKAASADTELAKTIVGHFTWIEGIIIIFYFGSRAVEKYIESKPNNK
;
A
#
# COMPACT_ATOMS: atom_id res chain seq x y z
N MET A 1 -22.29 -17.25 -40.75
CA MET A 1 -21.83 -15.87 -40.55
C MET A 1 -20.44 -15.91 -39.92
N PRO A 2 -19.38 -15.54 -40.64
CA PRO A 2 -18.03 -15.49 -40.07
C PRO A 2 -17.96 -14.34 -39.06
N LYS A 3 -17.42 -14.59 -37.86
CA LYS A 3 -17.13 -13.55 -36.86
C LYS A 3 -16.08 -12.61 -37.44
N ASN A 4 -16.34 -11.30 -37.34
CA ASN A 4 -15.44 -10.24 -37.79
C ASN A 4 -14.28 -10.07 -36.78
N ASP A 5 -13.32 -10.98 -36.89
CA ASP A 5 -11.99 -11.00 -36.28
C ASP A 5 -11.28 -9.63 -36.25
N ASN A 6 -11.43 -8.82 -37.30
CA ASN A 6 -10.76 -7.52 -37.44
C ASN A 6 -11.22 -6.46 -36.41
N ASN A 7 -12.42 -6.59 -35.84
CA ASN A 7 -12.93 -5.68 -34.81
C ASN A 7 -12.48 -6.09 -33.41
N GLU A 8 -12.43 -7.40 -33.12
CA GLU A 8 -11.96 -7.92 -31.84
C GLU A 8 -10.47 -7.63 -31.64
N GLU A 9 -9.65 -7.75 -32.70
CA GLU A 9 -8.21 -7.46 -32.63
C GLU A 9 -7.92 -5.95 -32.37
N LYS A 10 -8.73 -5.05 -32.95
CA LYS A 10 -8.63 -3.61 -32.73
C LYS A 10 -9.03 -3.24 -31.30
N GLU A 11 -10.10 -3.82 -30.78
CA GLU A 11 -10.53 -3.61 -29.40
C GLU A 11 -9.48 -4.11 -28.41
N TYR A 12 -8.86 -5.26 -28.68
CA TYR A 12 -7.80 -5.84 -27.85
C TYR A 12 -6.56 -4.94 -27.82
N LYS A 13 -6.05 -4.51 -28.99
CA LYS A 13 -4.89 -3.61 -29.07
C LYS A 13 -5.17 -2.25 -28.44
N GLN A 14 -6.40 -1.74 -28.59
CA GLN A 14 -6.79 -0.46 -28.00
C GLN A 14 -6.91 -0.54 -26.47
N LYS A 15 -7.41 -1.67 -25.93
CA LYS A 15 -7.34 -1.98 -24.49
C LYS A 15 -5.89 -2.09 -24.04
N GLU A 16 -5.04 -2.85 -24.73
CA GLU A 16 -3.64 -3.05 -24.35
C GLU A 16 -2.84 -1.74 -24.30
N ILE A 17 -3.00 -0.84 -25.29
CA ILE A 17 -2.36 0.48 -25.30
C ILE A 17 -2.85 1.36 -24.14
N THR A 18 -4.13 1.27 -23.76
CA THR A 18 -4.66 1.99 -22.60
C THR A 18 -4.11 1.42 -21.28
N TRP A 19 -3.94 0.10 -21.17
CA TRP A 19 -3.29 -0.54 -20.03
C TRP A 19 -1.81 -0.18 -19.90
N GLU A 20 -1.05 -0.15 -21.00
CA GLU A 20 0.38 0.18 -20.98
C GLU A 20 0.63 1.64 -20.60
N LYS A 21 -0.18 2.58 -21.13
CA LYS A 21 -0.12 4.00 -20.76
C LYS A 21 -0.45 4.23 -19.28
N ARG A 22 -1.43 3.52 -18.74
CA ARG A 22 -1.77 3.58 -17.30
C ARG A 22 -0.68 2.90 -16.45
N GLY A 23 -0.13 1.78 -16.88
CA GLY A 23 1.00 1.14 -16.19
C GLY A 23 2.19 2.09 -16.01
N LYS A 24 2.52 2.85 -17.06
CA LYS A 24 3.58 3.88 -16.99
C LYS A 24 3.24 5.01 -16.02
N GLY A 25 1.99 5.48 -15.98
CA GLY A 25 1.55 6.50 -15.02
C GLY A 25 1.58 6.01 -13.56
N ALA A 26 1.10 4.80 -13.31
CA ALA A 26 1.16 4.15 -12.01
C ALA A 26 2.61 3.96 -11.52
N PHE A 27 3.52 3.58 -12.43
CA PHE A 27 4.94 3.48 -12.13
C PHE A 27 5.54 4.84 -11.73
N TRP A 28 5.19 5.92 -12.43
CA TRP A 28 5.63 7.27 -12.07
C TRP A 28 5.11 7.73 -10.71
N ILE A 29 3.86 7.42 -10.38
CA ILE A 29 3.29 7.69 -9.05
C ILE A 29 4.07 6.93 -7.97
N ALA A 30 4.30 5.63 -8.18
CA ALA A 30 5.08 4.78 -7.26
C ALA A 30 6.51 5.32 -7.07
N ALA A 31 7.18 5.71 -8.16
CA ALA A 31 8.51 6.30 -8.11
C ALA A 31 8.54 7.60 -7.30
N LEU A 32 7.54 8.47 -7.48
CA LEU A 32 7.43 9.73 -6.73
C LEU A 32 7.25 9.48 -5.23
N ILE A 33 6.44 8.49 -4.85
CA ILE A 33 6.22 8.11 -3.44
C ILE A 33 7.54 7.65 -2.81
N VAL A 34 8.26 6.75 -3.48
CA VAL A 34 9.55 6.23 -2.96
C VAL A 34 10.57 7.36 -2.81
N ILE A 35 10.63 8.30 -3.76
CA ILE A 35 11.53 9.46 -3.67
C ILE A 35 11.18 10.33 -2.45
N LEU A 36 9.88 10.58 -2.21
CA LEU A 36 9.44 11.34 -1.04
C LEU A 36 9.75 10.62 0.27
N ASP A 37 9.47 9.32 0.35
CA ASP A 37 9.73 8.52 1.56
C ASP A 37 11.23 8.48 1.90
N VAL A 38 12.08 8.25 0.89
CA VAL A 38 13.54 8.30 1.07
C VAL A 38 13.99 9.69 1.52
N GLY A 39 13.45 10.76 0.93
CA GLY A 39 13.74 12.13 1.35
C GLY A 39 13.42 12.38 2.81
N VAL A 40 12.23 11.98 3.27
CA VAL A 40 11.81 12.14 4.67
C VAL A 40 12.68 11.31 5.63
N ILE A 41 13.03 10.08 5.25
CA ILE A 41 13.91 9.22 6.06
C ILE A 41 15.31 9.86 6.19
N VAL A 42 15.86 10.38 5.10
CA VAL A 42 17.18 11.06 5.11
C VAL A 42 17.16 12.28 6.02
N LEU A 43 16.10 13.09 5.97
CA LEU A 43 15.92 14.24 6.88
C LEU A 43 15.84 13.82 8.35
N GLY A 44 15.20 12.68 8.64
CA GLY A 44 15.12 12.10 9.98
C GLY A 44 16.46 11.56 10.49
N VAL A 45 17.25 10.93 9.62
CA VAL A 45 18.59 10.39 9.98
C VAL A 45 19.63 11.51 10.11
N ALA A 46 19.45 12.63 9.39
CA ALA A 46 20.33 13.80 9.47
C ALA A 46 20.05 14.70 10.69
N ASP A 47 19.18 14.28 11.63
CA ASP A 47 18.75 15.03 12.83
C ASP A 47 18.13 16.41 12.55
N ILE A 48 17.67 16.66 11.32
CA ILE A 48 16.97 17.90 10.96
C ILE A 48 15.53 17.87 11.50
N VAL A 49 14.92 16.68 11.51
CA VAL A 49 13.56 16.43 12.00
C VAL A 49 13.61 15.23 12.94
N SER A 50 12.79 15.22 14.00
CA SER A 50 12.67 14.05 14.89
C SER A 50 12.38 12.77 14.10
N VAL A 51 13.08 11.68 14.42
CA VAL A 51 12.87 10.35 13.81
C VAL A 51 11.41 9.92 13.91
N ALA A 52 10.73 10.23 15.02
CA ALA A 52 9.31 9.91 15.20
C ALA A 52 8.41 10.63 14.18
N LEU A 53 8.69 11.91 13.90
CA LEU A 53 7.96 12.68 12.88
C LEU A 53 8.25 12.16 11.47
N SER A 54 9.47 11.71 11.22
CA SER A 54 9.87 11.18 9.92
C SER A 54 9.16 9.85 9.63
N VAL A 55 9.13 8.93 10.60
CA VAL A 55 8.41 7.65 10.47
C VAL A 55 6.90 7.88 10.31
N GLY A 56 6.31 8.79 11.09
CA GLY A 56 4.91 9.17 10.93
C GLY A 56 4.61 9.77 9.56
N GLY A 57 5.49 10.63 9.06
CA GLY A 57 5.40 11.26 7.74
C GLY A 57 5.43 10.23 6.61
N VAL A 58 6.37 9.28 6.65
CA VAL A 58 6.42 8.15 5.72
C VAL A 58 5.08 7.42 5.69
N GLY A 59 4.48 7.13 6.85
CA GLY A 59 3.19 6.45 6.87
C GLY A 59 2.05 7.21 6.21
N VAL A 60 1.99 8.53 6.40
CA VAL A 60 0.97 9.36 5.73
C VAL A 60 1.24 9.44 4.22
N ILE A 61 2.49 9.65 3.80
CA ILE A 61 2.87 9.76 2.39
C ILE A 61 2.62 8.43 1.68
N THR A 62 3.06 7.31 2.24
CA THR A 62 2.81 5.97 1.71
C THR A 62 1.30 5.69 1.67
N PHE A 63 0.52 6.04 2.69
CA PHE A 63 -0.93 5.82 2.68
C PHE A 63 -1.63 6.56 1.55
N ILE A 64 -1.41 7.87 1.44
CA ILE A 64 -2.01 8.69 0.38
C ILE A 64 -1.51 8.22 -0.99
N GLY A 65 -0.22 7.90 -1.09
CA GLY A 65 0.42 7.43 -2.30
C GLY A 65 -0.16 6.10 -2.80
N VAL A 66 -0.27 5.11 -1.92
CA VAL A 66 -0.86 3.81 -2.25
C VAL A 66 -2.36 3.97 -2.55
N LEU A 67 -3.09 4.85 -1.86
CA LEU A 67 -4.49 5.13 -2.18
C LEU A 67 -4.63 5.73 -3.58
N MET A 68 -3.79 6.71 -3.94
CA MET A 68 -3.74 7.27 -5.30
C MET A 68 -3.37 6.20 -6.33
N LEU A 69 -2.43 5.31 -6.01
CA LEU A 69 -2.02 4.22 -6.89
C LEU A 69 -3.16 3.22 -7.12
N CYS A 70 -3.86 2.81 -6.06
CA CYS A 70 -5.03 1.93 -6.13
C CYS A 70 -6.16 2.57 -6.94
N ASN A 71 -6.48 3.83 -6.67
CA ASN A 71 -7.50 4.57 -7.42
C ASN A 71 -7.14 4.73 -8.89
N TYR A 72 -5.87 5.01 -9.19
CA TYR A 72 -5.39 5.20 -10.57
C TYR A 72 -5.44 3.88 -11.38
N LEU A 73 -5.11 2.76 -10.72
CA LEU A 73 -5.15 1.42 -11.30
C LEU A 73 -6.58 0.86 -11.38
N SER A 74 -7.50 1.34 -10.55
CA SER A 74 -8.88 0.90 -10.62
C SER A 74 -9.61 1.49 -11.84
N HIS A 75 -10.55 0.70 -12.35
CA HIS A 75 -11.43 1.12 -13.45
C HIS A 75 -12.67 1.87 -12.94
N ASP A 76 -12.87 1.93 -11.62
CA ASP A 76 -14.02 2.55 -11.00
C ASP A 76 -13.64 3.93 -10.40
N PRO A 77 -14.28 5.03 -10.81
CA PRO A 77 -14.02 6.36 -10.24
C PRO A 77 -14.51 6.50 -8.78
N ALA A 78 -15.31 5.56 -8.28
CA ALA A 78 -15.66 5.50 -6.87
C ALA A 78 -14.59 4.70 -6.12
N LEU A 79 -13.96 5.31 -5.11
CA LEU A 79 -13.06 4.63 -4.17
C LEU A 79 -13.81 3.49 -3.49
N ALA A 80 -13.74 2.28 -4.06
CA ALA A 80 -14.43 1.12 -3.54
C ALA A 80 -13.86 0.77 -2.15
N THR A 81 -14.71 0.28 -1.26
CA THR A 81 -14.33 -0.18 0.09
C THR A 81 -13.17 -1.19 0.06
N THR A 82 -13.05 -1.96 -1.02
CA THR A 82 -11.96 -2.91 -1.26
C THR A 82 -10.62 -2.25 -1.54
N GLU A 83 -10.60 -1.13 -2.27
CA GLU A 83 -9.37 -0.39 -2.58
C GLU A 83 -8.84 0.33 -1.34
N MET A 84 -9.74 0.92 -0.56
CA MET A 84 -9.38 1.57 0.71
C MET A 84 -8.76 0.57 1.70
N ARG A 85 -9.37 -0.63 1.86
CA ARG A 85 -8.81 -1.70 2.72
C ARG A 85 -7.43 -2.18 2.27
N LYS A 86 -7.22 -2.31 0.95
CA LYS A 86 -5.90 -2.66 0.39
C LYS A 86 -4.87 -1.58 0.65
N ALA A 87 -5.23 -0.31 0.45
CA ALA A 87 -4.33 0.82 0.67
C ALA A 87 -3.89 0.92 2.14
N VAL A 88 -4.83 0.77 3.08
CA VAL A 88 -4.54 0.74 4.52
C VAL A 88 -3.58 -0.41 4.84
N ALA A 89 -3.90 -1.65 4.42
CA ALA A 89 -3.05 -2.80 4.73
C ALA A 89 -1.64 -2.61 4.16
N ALA A 90 -1.52 -2.22 2.88
CA ALA A 90 -0.23 -2.02 2.24
C ALA A 90 0.59 -0.90 2.85
N SER A 91 -0.03 0.23 3.23
CA SER A 91 0.69 1.35 3.85
C SER A 91 1.22 0.99 5.23
N PHE A 92 0.39 0.35 6.07
CA PHE A 92 0.81 -0.06 7.41
C PHE A 92 1.92 -1.11 7.37
N THR A 93 1.81 -2.10 6.48
CA THR A 93 2.88 -3.09 6.28
C THR A 93 4.18 -2.44 5.80
N LEU A 94 4.13 -1.48 4.88
CA LEU A 94 5.34 -0.81 4.39
C LEU A 94 5.99 0.04 5.48
N VAL A 95 5.19 0.79 6.24
CA VAL A 95 5.67 1.55 7.40
C VAL A 95 6.30 0.64 8.44
N TYR A 96 5.68 -0.50 8.72
CA TYR A 96 6.25 -1.49 9.64
C TYR A 96 7.60 -2.01 9.14
N LEU A 97 7.75 -2.30 7.85
CA LEU A 97 9.03 -2.74 7.27
C LEU A 97 10.09 -1.64 7.32
N VAL A 98 9.73 -0.39 7.05
CA VAL A 98 10.63 0.76 7.16
C VAL A 98 11.06 0.95 8.61
N PHE A 99 10.11 0.94 9.55
CA PHE A 99 10.38 1.08 10.97
C PHE A 99 11.27 -0.06 11.49
N LEU A 100 10.93 -1.31 11.16
CA LEU A 100 11.72 -2.47 11.53
C LEU A 100 13.12 -2.41 10.91
N GLY A 101 13.24 -1.99 9.65
CA GLY A 101 14.52 -1.78 8.98
C GLY A 101 15.36 -0.71 9.68
N LEU A 102 14.76 0.43 10.04
CA LEU A 102 15.43 1.47 10.80
C LEU A 102 15.90 0.94 12.16
N VAL A 103 15.06 0.24 12.90
CA VAL A 103 15.42 -0.35 14.20
C VAL A 103 16.57 -1.36 14.02
N VAL A 104 16.48 -2.30 13.07
CA VAL A 104 17.47 -3.37 12.89
C VAL A 104 18.81 -2.86 12.36
N PHE A 105 18.79 -1.92 11.41
CA PHE A 105 20.00 -1.50 10.68
C PHE A 105 20.61 -0.18 11.17
N THR A 106 19.88 0.62 11.94
CA THR A 106 20.44 1.84 12.55
C THR A 106 20.80 1.61 14.01
N LYS A 107 21.74 2.40 14.52
CA LYS A 107 22.11 2.42 15.94
C LYS A 107 20.95 2.80 16.88
N ALA A 108 19.76 3.14 16.35
CA ALA A 108 18.55 3.37 17.14
C ALA A 108 18.18 2.16 18.03
N ALA A 109 18.50 0.92 17.62
CA ALA A 109 18.34 -0.27 18.48
C ALA A 109 19.58 -0.66 19.29
N SER A 110 20.72 0.01 19.10
CA SER A 110 21.93 -0.26 19.90
C SER A 110 21.82 0.28 21.33
N ALA A 111 20.77 1.05 21.62
CA ALA A 111 20.30 1.20 22.98
C ALA A 111 19.46 -0.04 23.28
N ASP A 112 20.01 -0.95 24.08
CA ASP A 112 19.32 -2.12 24.68
C ASP A 112 18.26 -1.67 25.70
N THR A 113 17.49 -0.63 25.35
CA THR A 113 16.51 0.02 26.19
C THR A 113 15.20 -0.73 26.08
N GLU A 114 14.65 -1.07 27.23
CA GLU A 114 13.33 -1.67 27.42
C GLU A 114 12.22 -0.97 26.62
N LEU A 115 12.39 0.34 26.41
CA LEU A 115 11.52 1.18 25.59
C LEU A 115 11.48 0.77 24.10
N ALA A 116 12.61 0.47 23.48
CA ALA A 116 12.65 0.03 22.08
C ALA A 116 11.94 -1.33 21.90
N LYS A 117 12.18 -2.27 22.83
CA LYS A 117 11.51 -3.59 22.84
C LYS A 117 9.99 -3.44 22.98
N THR A 118 9.55 -2.54 23.85
CA THR A 118 8.11 -2.28 24.10
C THR A 118 7.44 -1.65 22.88
N ILE A 119 8.06 -0.63 22.27
CA ILE A 119 7.51 0.03 21.08
C ILE A 119 7.41 -0.95 19.91
N VAL A 120 8.48 -1.71 19.64
CA VAL A 120 8.48 -2.72 18.57
C VAL A 120 7.42 -3.79 18.82
N GLY A 121 7.27 -4.25 20.07
CA GLY A 121 6.23 -5.20 20.46
C GLY A 121 4.81 -4.69 20.19
N HIS A 122 4.50 -3.46 20.62
CA HIS A 122 3.18 -2.87 20.36
C HIS A 122 2.92 -2.65 18.86
N PHE A 123 3.92 -2.18 18.10
CA PHE A 123 3.78 -2.01 16.66
C PHE A 123 3.53 -3.34 15.95
N THR A 124 4.26 -4.39 16.33
CA THR A 124 4.08 -5.74 15.77
C THR A 124 2.67 -6.26 16.07
N TRP A 125 2.14 -5.98 17.26
CA TRP A 125 0.78 -6.38 17.63
C TRP A 125 -0.28 -5.67 16.79
N ILE A 126 -0.13 -4.35 16.60
CA ILE A 126 -1.01 -3.55 15.75
C ILE A 126 -0.99 -4.08 14.31
N GLU A 127 0.20 -4.33 13.76
CA GLU A 127 0.35 -4.89 12.40
C GLU A 127 -0.34 -6.27 12.29
N GLY A 128 -0.18 -7.13 13.29
CA GLY A 128 -0.87 -8.42 13.36
C GLY A 128 -2.41 -8.27 13.30
N ILE A 129 -2.97 -7.32 14.04
CA ILE A 129 -4.41 -7.02 14.00
C ILE A 129 -4.84 -6.55 12.61
N ILE A 130 -4.06 -5.66 11.98
CA ILE A 130 -4.36 -5.13 10.64
C ILE A 130 -4.36 -6.24 9.59
N ILE A 131 -3.37 -7.14 9.64
CA ILE A 131 -3.27 -8.29 8.73
C ILE A 131 -4.49 -9.22 8.91
N ILE A 132 -4.82 -9.58 10.15
CA ILE A 132 -5.98 -10.43 10.45
C ILE A 132 -7.27 -9.76 9.99
N PHE A 133 -7.44 -8.47 10.23
CA PHE A 133 -8.62 -7.72 9.81
C PHE A 133 -8.75 -7.64 8.28
N TYR A 134 -7.65 -7.42 7.57
CA TYR A 134 -7.62 -7.38 6.11
C TYR A 134 -8.03 -8.73 5.50
N PHE A 135 -7.36 -9.82 5.91
CA PHE A 135 -7.67 -11.15 5.39
C PHE A 135 -9.04 -11.65 5.87
N GLY A 136 -9.40 -11.38 7.12
CA GLY A 136 -10.69 -11.74 7.71
C GLY A 136 -11.86 -11.07 7.00
N SER A 137 -11.79 -9.75 6.79
CA SER A 137 -12.84 -9.02 6.06
C SER A 137 -13.04 -9.55 4.65
N ARG A 138 -11.94 -9.88 3.95
CA ARG A 138 -11.98 -10.44 2.60
C ARG A 138 -12.59 -11.85 2.57
N ALA A 139 -12.29 -12.68 3.56
CA ALA A 139 -12.88 -14.02 3.68
C ALA A 139 -14.39 -13.95 3.92
N VAL A 140 -14.83 -13.02 4.79
CA VAL A 140 -16.26 -12.80 5.07
C VAL A 140 -17.02 -12.29 3.85
N GLU A 141 -16.47 -11.30 3.15
CA GLU A 141 -17.09 -10.75 1.93
C GLU A 141 -17.26 -11.82 0.86
N LYS A 142 -16.22 -12.60 0.61
CA LYS A 142 -16.28 -13.71 -0.35
C LYS A 142 -17.26 -14.80 0.08
N TYR A 143 -17.37 -15.07 1.38
CA TYR A 143 -18.34 -16.04 1.90
C TYR A 143 -19.79 -15.56 1.68
N ILE A 144 -20.07 -14.28 1.94
CA ILE A 144 -21.39 -13.68 1.71
C ILE A 144 -21.74 -13.71 0.21
N GLU A 145 -20.81 -13.35 -0.66
CA GLU A 145 -21.00 -13.41 -2.13
C GLU A 145 -21.20 -14.84 -2.65
N SER A 146 -20.56 -15.83 -2.03
CA SER A 146 -20.69 -17.24 -2.43
C SER A 146 -22.00 -17.89 -1.99
N LYS A 147 -22.76 -17.26 -1.09
CA LYS A 147 -24.03 -17.80 -0.62
C LYS A 147 -25.11 -17.48 -1.67
N PRO A 148 -25.72 -18.49 -2.33
CA PRO A 148 -26.78 -18.22 -3.29
C PRO A 148 -27.94 -17.52 -2.57
N ASN A 149 -28.40 -16.40 -3.14
CA ASN A 149 -29.58 -15.68 -2.69
C ASN A 149 -30.82 -16.57 -2.83
N ASN A 150 -31.09 -17.40 -1.83
CA ASN A 150 -32.43 -17.95 -1.62
C ASN A 150 -33.28 -16.82 -1.03
N LYS A 151 -33.99 -16.12 -1.91
CA LYS A 151 -35.15 -15.30 -1.55
C LYS A 151 -36.23 -16.17 -0.90
#